data_AF-W2CRB6-F1
#
_entry.id   AF-W2CRB6-F1
#
_cell.length_a   1.000
_cell.length_b   1.000
_cell.length_c   1.000
_cell.angle_alpha   90.00
_cell.angle_beta   90.00
_cell.angle_gamma   90.00
#
_symmetry.space_group_name_H-M   'P 1'
#
loop_
_entity.id
_entity.type
_entity.pdbx_description
1 polymer ?
#
loop_
_entity_poly.entity_id
_entity_poly.type
_entity_poly.pdbx_seq_one_letter_code
_entity_poly.pdbx_strand_id
1 'polypeptide(L)'
;MLIDSLFTIRSREETPAGCTYVLAPETGHAIYGAHFPGSPVTPGVCIIQTVKELVERSIGRPLFLRTVRNAKFLHVIDPRQATEVTFPLAISRPDEGGVAVSCVVTDGGEAVFAKVSLLLEEVEGRRSPSVLSFLPIITYAPSAV
;
A
#
# COMPACT_ATOMS: atom_id res chain seq x y z
N MET A 1 6.54 2.36 5.49
CA MET A 1 5.98 2.47 4.13
C MET A 1 6.96 1.80 3.19
N LEU A 2 6.49 0.99 2.25
CA LEU A 2 7.33 0.23 1.31
C LEU A 2 7.58 0.96 0.00
N ILE A 3 6.67 1.85 -0.42
CA ILE A 3 6.95 2.75 -1.55
C ILE A 3 8.00 3.77 -1.14
N ASP A 4 8.90 4.10 -2.06
CA ASP A 4 10.09 4.94 -1.91
C ASP A 4 11.19 4.34 -1.01
N SER A 5 11.05 3.06 -0.63
CA SER A 5 12.10 2.30 0.07
C SER A 5 12.38 0.94 -0.56
N LEU A 6 11.38 0.05 -0.61
CA LEU A 6 11.48 -1.27 -1.25
C LEU A 6 11.25 -1.18 -2.76
N PHE A 7 10.35 -0.30 -3.17
CA PHE A 7 10.07 -0.02 -4.58
C PHE A 7 10.12 1.48 -4.84
N THR A 8 10.61 1.87 -6.01
CA THR A 8 10.56 3.25 -6.51
C THR A 8 9.54 3.35 -7.64
N ILE A 9 8.64 4.34 -7.60
CA ILE A 9 7.70 4.59 -8.70
C ILE A 9 8.46 5.17 -9.90
N ARG A 10 8.28 4.55 -11.07
CA ARG A 10 8.82 5.02 -12.36
C ARG A 10 7.80 5.83 -13.15
N SER A 11 6.55 5.37 -13.19
CA SER A 11 5.47 6.07 -13.88
C SER A 11 4.12 5.77 -13.24
N ARG A 12 3.15 6.62 -13.59
CA ARG A 12 1.72 6.45 -13.29
C ARG A 12 0.93 6.89 -14.51
N GLU A 13 -0.06 6.09 -14.88
CA GLU A 13 -1.00 6.40 -15.95
C GLU A 13 -2.44 6.21 -15.47
N GLU A 14 -3.34 7.14 -15.82
CA GLU A 14 -4.76 7.01 -15.52
C GLU A 14 -5.44 6.04 -16.49
N THR A 15 -6.45 5.33 -16.00
CA THR A 15 -7.25 4.39 -16.81
C THR A 15 -8.73 4.56 -16.47
N PRO A 16 -9.67 4.11 -17.33
CA PRO A 16 -11.09 4.16 -17.00
C PRO A 16 -11.48 3.39 -15.73
N ALA A 17 -10.68 2.38 -15.33
CA ALA A 17 -10.94 1.54 -14.17
C ALA A 17 -10.19 1.99 -12.90
N GLY A 18 -9.35 3.02 -12.97
CA GLY A 18 -8.44 3.41 -11.89
C GLY A 18 -7.13 3.92 -12.48
N CYS A 19 -5.99 3.31 -12.14
CA CYS A 19 -4.69 3.75 -12.63
C CYS A 19 -3.69 2.60 -12.67
N THR A 20 -2.62 2.76 -13.45
CA THR A 20 -1.51 1.82 -13.53
C THR A 20 -0.25 2.49 -13.02
N TYR A 21 0.49 1.80 -12.17
CA TYR A 21 1.84 2.21 -11.78
C TYR A 21 2.89 1.25 -12.31
N VAL A 22 4.05 1.77 -12.68
CA VAL A 22 5.26 0.98 -12.94
C VAL A 22 6.27 1.28 -11.84
N LEU A 23 6.75 0.24 -11.17
CA LEU A 23 7.66 0.32 -10.02
C LEU A 23 8.95 -0.44 -10.32
N ALA A 24 10.08 0.06 -9.84
CA ALA A 24 11.35 -0.66 -9.86
C ALA A 24 11.70 -1.16 -8.44
N PRO A 25 12.01 -2.45 -8.24
CA PRO A 25 12.54 -2.95 -6.98
C PRO A 25 13.87 -2.29 -6.61
N GLU A 26 14.10 -2.00 -5.33
CA GLU A 26 15.37 -1.51 -4.82
C GLU A 26 16.23 -2.69 -4.34
N THR A 27 17.13 -3.19 -5.20
CA THR A 27 17.98 -4.36 -4.92
C THR A 27 18.81 -4.22 -3.65
N GLY A 28 19.19 -3.00 -3.25
CA GLY A 28 19.94 -2.73 -2.01
C GLY A 28 19.11 -2.79 -0.72
N HIS A 29 17.78 -2.99 -0.81
CA HIS A 29 16.91 -2.93 0.36
C HIS A 29 17.12 -4.14 1.30
N ALA A 30 17.19 -3.90 2.61
CA ALA A 30 17.52 -4.90 3.62
C ALA A 30 16.60 -6.15 3.61
N ILE A 31 15.33 -5.99 3.20
CA ILE A 31 14.38 -7.12 3.04
C ILE A 31 14.95 -8.20 2.11
N TYR A 32 15.60 -7.82 1.01
CA TYR A 32 16.13 -8.79 0.06
C TYR A 32 17.32 -9.59 0.62
N GLY A 33 18.08 -9.01 1.55
CA GLY A 33 19.11 -9.73 2.30
C GLY A 33 18.53 -10.77 3.28
N ALA A 34 17.32 -10.53 3.78
CA ALA A 34 16.62 -11.43 4.71
C ALA A 34 15.66 -12.42 4.02
N HIS A 35 15.27 -12.15 2.77
CA HIS A 35 14.23 -12.92 2.06
C HIS A 35 14.63 -13.14 0.59
N PHE A 36 15.44 -14.15 0.28
CA PHE A 36 16.18 -15.02 1.18
C PHE A 36 17.69 -14.76 1.03
N PRO A 37 18.52 -15.00 2.05
CA PRO A 37 19.97 -14.85 1.93
C PRO A 37 20.50 -15.64 0.71
N GLY A 38 21.14 -14.94 -0.24
CA GLY A 38 21.65 -15.50 -1.51
C GLY A 38 20.61 -15.70 -2.62
N SER A 39 19.32 -15.66 -2.31
CA SER A 39 18.21 -15.79 -3.27
C SER A 39 17.11 -14.75 -2.96
N PRO A 40 17.38 -13.46 -3.25
CA PRO A 40 16.47 -12.38 -2.94
C PRO A 40 15.17 -12.48 -3.74
N VAL A 41 14.05 -12.36 -3.04
CA VAL A 41 12.68 -12.40 -3.59
C VAL A 41 11.82 -11.42 -2.84
N THR A 42 10.94 -10.69 -3.53
CA THR A 42 9.98 -9.81 -2.86
C THR A 42 8.97 -10.64 -2.07
N PRO A 43 8.81 -10.42 -0.74
CA PRO A 43 7.81 -11.12 0.05
C PRO A 43 6.39 -10.84 -0.44
N GLY A 44 5.51 -11.85 -0.46
CA GLY A 44 4.13 -11.67 -0.92
C GLY A 44 3.33 -10.64 -0.11
N VAL A 45 3.59 -10.55 1.20
CA VAL A 45 2.99 -9.51 2.06
C VAL A 45 3.44 -8.09 1.68
N CYS A 46 4.67 -7.93 1.17
CA CYS A 46 5.14 -6.65 0.67
C CYS A 46 4.38 -6.24 -0.58
N ILE A 47 4.05 -7.19 -1.47
CA ILE A 47 3.21 -6.91 -2.66
C ILE A 47 1.82 -6.41 -2.23
N ILE A 48 1.18 -7.07 -1.26
CA ILE A 48 -0.14 -6.65 -0.74
C ILE A 48 -0.07 -5.24 -0.15
N GLN A 49 0.96 -4.97 0.65
CA GLN A 49 1.16 -3.66 1.27
C GLN A 49 1.46 -2.57 0.22
N THR A 50 2.25 -2.87 -0.81
CA THR A 50 2.50 -1.95 -1.94
C THR A 50 1.20 -1.63 -2.68
N VAL A 51 0.36 -2.63 -2.98
CA VAL A 51 -0.96 -2.38 -3.61
C VAL A 51 -1.81 -1.43 -2.74
N LYS A 52 -1.88 -1.65 -1.43
CA LYS A 52 -2.57 -0.75 -0.50
C LYS A 52 -2.02 0.67 -0.58
N GLU A 53 -0.70 0.83 -0.44
CA GLU A 53 -0.05 2.15 -0.44
C GLU A 53 -0.24 2.89 -1.78
N LEU A 54 -0.27 2.17 -2.91
CA LEU A 54 -0.55 2.78 -4.21
C LEU A 54 -2.00 3.26 -4.32
N VAL A 55 -2.97 2.50 -3.81
CA VAL A 55 -4.37 2.94 -3.75
C VAL A 55 -4.53 4.16 -2.84
N GLU A 56 -3.85 4.19 -1.69
CA GLU A 56 -3.82 5.37 -0.81
C GLU A 56 -3.26 6.60 -1.54
N ARG A 57 -2.19 6.45 -2.33
CA ARG A 57 -1.64 7.54 -3.17
C ARG A 57 -2.62 8.00 -4.24
N SER A 58 -3.33 7.08 -4.88
CA SER A 58 -4.28 7.42 -5.94
C SER A 58 -5.52 8.14 -5.42
N ILE A 59 -6.02 7.77 -4.23
CA ILE A 59 -7.21 8.37 -3.61
C ILE A 59 -6.84 9.60 -2.75
N GLY A 60 -5.57 9.74 -2.36
CA GLY A 60 -5.07 10.85 -1.56
C GLY A 60 -5.49 10.81 -0.09
N ARG A 61 -5.74 9.62 0.46
CA ARG A 61 -6.15 9.43 1.86
C ARG A 61 -5.66 8.08 2.41
N PRO A 62 -5.42 7.98 3.74
CA PRO A 62 -5.08 6.71 4.36
C PRO A 62 -6.26 5.74 4.35
N LEU A 63 -5.95 4.46 4.18
CA LEU A 63 -6.89 3.35 4.13
C LEU A 63 -6.43 2.26 5.10
N PHE A 64 -7.38 1.55 5.68
CA PHE A 64 -7.13 0.34 6.44
C PHE A 64 -7.42 -0.89 5.57
N LEU A 65 -6.56 -1.91 5.64
CA LEU A 65 -6.78 -3.17 4.94
C LEU A 65 -7.79 -4.01 5.73
N ARG A 66 -9.05 -3.95 5.31
CA ARG A 66 -10.14 -4.69 5.95
C ARG A 66 -10.09 -6.18 5.60
N THR A 67 -9.85 -6.52 4.34
CA THR A 67 -9.86 -7.92 3.89
C THR A 67 -8.99 -8.13 2.65
N VAL A 68 -8.24 -9.24 2.64
CA VAL A 68 -7.60 -9.77 1.43
C VAL A 68 -8.56 -10.80 0.82
N ARG A 69 -9.35 -10.41 -0.18
CA ARG A 69 -10.33 -11.30 -0.84
C ARG A 69 -9.63 -12.36 -1.71
N ASN A 70 -8.51 -11.98 -2.31
CA ASN A 70 -7.66 -12.90 -3.06
C ASN A 70 -6.19 -12.48 -2.96
N ALA A 71 -5.31 -13.45 -2.77
CA ALA A 71 -3.87 -13.29 -2.95
C ALA A 71 -3.29 -14.59 -3.52
N LYS A 72 -2.81 -14.54 -4.76
CA LYS A 72 -2.11 -15.65 -5.42
C LYS A 72 -0.75 -15.14 -5.89
N PHE A 73 0.31 -15.83 -5.50
CA PHE A 73 1.69 -15.53 -5.92
C PHE A 73 2.13 -16.64 -6.86
N LEU A 74 2.28 -16.31 -8.14
CA LEU A 74 2.47 -17.26 -9.24
C LEU A 74 3.94 -17.32 -9.68
N HIS A 75 4.61 -16.17 -9.72
CA HIS A 75 6.04 -16.06 -10.01
C HIS A 75 6.71 -15.12 -9.00
N VAL A 76 8.01 -15.35 -8.77
CA VAL A 76 8.81 -14.55 -7.85
C VAL A 76 9.25 -13.25 -8.51
N ILE A 77 9.29 -12.16 -7.73
CA ILE A 77 9.96 -10.92 -8.13
C ILE A 77 11.36 -10.95 -7.52
N ASP A 78 12.35 -11.38 -8.29
CA ASP A 78 13.77 -11.23 -7.96
C ASP A 78 14.22 -9.82 -8.37
N PRO A 79 14.66 -8.96 -7.42
CA PRO A 79 15.03 -7.57 -7.72
C PRO A 79 16.22 -7.44 -8.67
N ARG A 80 17.00 -8.52 -8.86
CA ARG A 80 18.13 -8.56 -9.80
C ARG A 80 17.70 -8.82 -11.23
N GLN A 81 16.50 -9.38 -11.44
CA GLN A 81 15.97 -9.77 -12.74
C GLN A 81 14.83 -8.86 -13.19
N ALA A 82 13.88 -8.58 -12.29
CA ALA A 82 12.73 -7.73 -12.58
C ALA A 82 13.11 -6.26 -12.42
N THR A 83 13.50 -5.60 -13.50
CA THR A 83 13.85 -4.17 -13.48
C THR A 83 12.63 -3.27 -13.31
N GLU A 84 11.48 -3.70 -13.83
CA GLU A 84 10.20 -3.01 -13.73
C GLU A 84 9.08 -4.00 -13.44
N VAL A 85 8.13 -3.57 -12.62
CA VAL A 85 6.96 -4.33 -12.20
C VAL A 85 5.74 -3.44 -12.35
N THR A 86 4.73 -3.93 -13.06
CA THR A 86 3.51 -3.20 -13.39
C THR A 86 2.39 -3.57 -12.42
N PHE A 87 1.76 -2.54 -11.85
CA PHE A 87 0.66 -2.63 -10.89
C PHE A 87 -0.57 -1.91 -11.46
N PRO A 88 -1.37 -2.57 -12.32
CA PRO A 88 -2.65 -2.03 -12.74
C PRO A 88 -3.65 -2.14 -11.59
N LEU A 89 -4.24 -1.02 -11.19
CA LEU A 89 -5.20 -0.92 -10.10
C LEU A 89 -6.58 -0.64 -10.66
N ALA A 90 -7.44 -1.67 -10.66
CA ALA A 90 -8.86 -1.50 -10.88
C ALA A 90 -9.53 -1.18 -9.55
N ILE A 91 -10.00 0.06 -9.37
CA ILE A 91 -10.52 0.60 -8.11
C ILE A 91 -12.02 0.84 -8.25
N SER A 92 -12.80 0.35 -7.29
CA SER A 92 -14.24 0.63 -7.20
C SER A 92 -14.67 0.89 -5.76
N ARG A 93 -15.82 1.56 -5.60
CA ARG A 93 -16.41 1.89 -4.29
C ARG A 93 -17.70 1.08 -4.11
N PRO A 94 -17.66 -0.05 -3.39
CA PRO A 94 -18.84 -0.91 -3.23
C PRO A 94 -19.89 -0.33 -2.26
N ASP A 95 -19.45 0.49 -1.30
CA ASP A 95 -20.28 1.10 -0.26
C ASP A 95 -19.64 2.42 0.23
N GLU A 96 -20.31 3.12 1.15
CA GLU A 96 -19.79 4.33 1.76
C GLU A 96 -18.58 4.00 2.64
N GLY A 97 -17.43 4.61 2.35
CA GLY A 97 -16.17 4.35 3.04
C GLY A 97 -15.40 3.11 2.58
N GLY A 98 -16.01 2.21 1.80
CA GLY A 98 -15.34 1.04 1.22
C GLY A 98 -14.61 1.33 -0.09
N VAL A 99 -13.43 0.73 -0.24
CA VAL A 99 -12.63 0.76 -1.47
C VAL A 99 -12.23 -0.67 -1.84
N ALA A 100 -12.78 -1.19 -2.92
CA ALA A 100 -12.36 -2.47 -3.49
C ALA A 100 -11.29 -2.22 -4.55
N VAL A 101 -10.23 -3.05 -4.54
CA VAL A 101 -9.18 -3.01 -5.56
C VAL A 101 -8.89 -4.41 -6.08
N SER A 102 -8.70 -4.53 -7.39
CA SER A 102 -8.13 -5.71 -8.04
C SER A 102 -6.86 -5.32 -8.78
N CYS A 103 -5.81 -6.13 -8.62
CA CYS A 103 -4.50 -5.90 -9.21
C CYS A 103 -3.90 -7.22 -9.69
N VAL A 104 -3.43 -7.24 -10.94
CA VAL A 104 -2.65 -8.34 -11.51
C VAL A 104 -1.26 -7.81 -11.78
N VAL A 105 -0.31 -8.20 -10.92
CA VAL A 105 1.07 -7.71 -10.94
C VAL A 105 1.85 -8.47 -12.01
N THR A 106 2.48 -7.74 -12.94
CA THR A 106 3.21 -8.32 -14.08
C THR A 106 4.56 -7.63 -14.30
N ASP A 107 5.36 -8.13 -15.24
CA ASP A 107 6.58 -7.48 -15.75
C ASP A 107 6.28 -6.48 -16.90
N GLY A 108 5.00 -6.16 -17.15
CA GLY A 108 4.58 -5.40 -18.32
C GLY A 108 4.40 -6.24 -19.60
N GLY A 109 4.73 -7.53 -19.55
CA GLY A 109 4.56 -8.50 -20.63
C GLY A 109 3.69 -9.68 -20.21
N GLU A 110 4.21 -10.90 -20.37
CA GLU A 110 3.46 -12.15 -20.16
C GLU A 110 3.55 -12.67 -18.71
N ALA A 111 4.60 -12.35 -17.97
CA ALA A 111 4.82 -12.95 -16.66
C ALA A 111 3.88 -12.34 -15.61
N VAL A 112 3.08 -13.18 -14.96
CA VAL A 112 2.20 -12.76 -13.87
C VAL A 112 2.82 -13.10 -12.53
N PHE A 113 3.31 -12.10 -11.79
CA PHE A 113 3.88 -12.32 -10.46
C PHE A 113 2.81 -12.63 -9.42
N ALA A 114 1.75 -11.82 -9.38
CA ALA A 114 0.72 -11.95 -8.36
C ALA A 114 -0.66 -11.52 -8.86
N LYS A 115 -1.70 -12.07 -8.25
CA LYS A 115 -3.09 -11.61 -8.38
C LYS A 115 -3.59 -11.27 -6.98
N VAL A 116 -4.02 -10.03 -6.79
CA VAL A 116 -4.40 -9.48 -5.49
C VAL A 116 -5.75 -8.79 -5.62
N SER A 117 -6.68 -9.10 -4.72
CA SER A 117 -7.95 -8.38 -4.58
C SER A 117 -8.14 -8.01 -3.12
N LEU A 118 -8.26 -6.72 -2.83
CA LEU A 118 -8.37 -6.18 -1.48
C LEU A 118 -9.72 -5.48 -1.31
N LEU A 119 -10.23 -5.52 -0.09
CA LEU A 119 -11.23 -4.59 0.41
C LEU A 119 -10.54 -3.73 1.46
N LEU A 120 -10.53 -2.43 1.21
CA LEU A 120 -9.96 -1.40 2.05
C LEU A 120 -11.10 -0.54 2.61
N GLU A 121 -10.86 0.12 3.73
CA GLU A 121 -11.81 1.05 4.34
C GLU A 121 -11.11 2.38 4.64
N GLU A 122 -11.82 3.48 4.47
CA GLU A 122 -11.33 4.80 4.87
C GLU A 122 -11.15 4.84 6.39
N VAL A 123 -10.01 5.37 6.85
CA VAL A 123 -9.75 5.50 8.29
C VAL A 123 -10.55 6.69 8.82
N GLU A 124 -11.77 6.45 9.28
CA GLU A 124 -12.52 7.46 10.03
C GLU A 124 -11.84 7.71 11.37
N GLY A 125 -11.41 8.95 11.60
CA GLY A 125 -11.39 9.57 12.94
C GLY A 125 -10.68 8.85 14.09
N ARG A 126 -9.87 7.80 13.88
CA ARG A 126 -8.89 7.38 14.88
C ARG A 126 -7.84 8.48 14.92
N ARG A 127 -8.08 9.48 15.78
CA ARG A 127 -7.07 10.43 16.22
C ARG A 127 -5.80 9.62 16.45
N SER A 128 -4.75 9.94 15.69
CA SER A 128 -3.42 9.48 16.06
C SER A 128 -3.18 9.87 17.54
N PRO A 129 -2.56 9.04 18.39
CA PRO A 129 -2.25 9.48 19.75
C PRO A 129 -1.19 10.60 19.80
N SER A 130 -0.71 11.09 18.66
CA SER A 130 0.26 12.15 18.61
C SER A 130 -0.39 13.52 18.40
N VAL A 131 -0.18 14.35 19.41
CA VAL A 131 -0.27 15.83 19.47
C VAL A 131 -1.64 16.41 19.88
N LEU A 132 -1.64 17.04 21.08
CA LEU A 132 -2.70 17.80 21.80
C LEU A 132 -3.77 16.94 22.50
N SER A 133 -3.88 16.87 23.83
CA SER A 133 -3.92 17.99 24.78
C SER A 133 -3.63 17.53 26.23
N PHE A 134 -2.48 17.94 26.79
CA PHE A 134 -2.38 18.21 28.22
C PHE A 134 -2.63 19.71 28.40
N LEU A 135 -3.90 20.09 28.55
CA LEU A 135 -4.26 21.33 29.23
C LEU A 135 -4.70 20.93 30.63
N PRO A 136 -4.04 21.40 31.71
CA PRO A 136 -4.59 21.25 33.03
C PRO A 136 -5.83 22.14 33.13
N ILE A 137 -6.98 21.52 33.37
CA ILE A 137 -8.19 22.21 33.82
C ILE A 137 -7.87 22.71 35.23
N ILE A 138 -7.42 23.95 35.34
CA ILE A 138 -7.48 24.71 36.60
C ILE A 138 -8.83 25.42 36.60
N THR A 139 -9.82 24.82 37.25
CA THR A 139 -11.06 25.50 37.62
C THR A 139 -10.74 26.53 38.70
N TYR A 140 -10.70 27.81 38.33
CA TYR A 140 -10.79 28.91 39.29
C TYR A 140 -12.28 29.14 39.60
N ALA A 141 -12.69 28.82 40.82
CA ALA A 141 -14.00 29.19 41.35
C ALA A 141 -13.96 30.63 41.87
N PRO A 142 -14.94 31.49 41.56
CA PRO A 142 -15.10 32.75 42.27
C PRO A 142 -15.95 32.49 43.53
N SER A 143 -15.38 32.69 44.71
CA SER A 143 -16.17 32.87 45.92
C SER A 143 -16.30 34.37 46.18
N ALA A 144 -17.50 34.87 45.90
CA ALA A 144 -18.04 36.07 46.53
C ALA A 144 -18.19 35.79 48.04
N VAL A 145 -17.59 36.65 48.88
CA VAL A 145 -18.22 37.57 49.85
C VAL A 145 -17.12 38.52 50.34
#